data_AF-X0SZC9-F1
#
_entry.id   AF-X0SZC9-F1
#
_cell.length_a   1.000
_cell.length_b   1.000
_cell.length_c   1.000
_cell.angle_alpha   90.00
_cell.angle_beta   90.00
_cell.angle_gamma   90.00
#
_symmetry.space_group_name_H-M   'P 1'
#
loop_
_entity.id
_entity.type
_entity.pdbx_description
1 polymer ?
#
loop_
_entity_poly.entity_id
_entity_poly.type
_entity_poly.pdbx_seq_one_letter_code
_entity_poly.pdbx_strand_id
1 'polypeptide(L)'
;MRTGIKLTKSAQHLLRCPICKSKMELTDYEFKCMNVRCKAHFPIIEGIPILVNETSSIFSIEDFINRKTTFFRSSSKIKGFVGGLLPAIDCNVKAKTNYEKFAELLLKGNENPKVLVVGGSMVGRGMQVILSSPSIEFIESDVSFGPRTALICD
;
A
#
# COMPACT_ATOMS: atom_id res chain seq x y z
N MET A 1 -16.56 3.23 16.37
CA MET A 1 -16.37 4.22 15.29
C MET A 1 -16.26 3.46 13.98
N ARG A 2 -17.11 3.76 12.98
CA ARG A 2 -16.97 3.18 11.63
C ARG A 2 -15.71 3.75 10.99
N THR A 3 -14.61 3.02 11.07
CA THR A 3 -13.39 3.32 10.31
C THR A 3 -13.67 3.01 8.85
N GLY A 4 -13.87 4.04 8.02
CA GLY A 4 -14.00 3.86 6.58
C GLY A 4 -12.74 3.22 6.01
N ILE A 5 -12.91 2.37 5.00
CA ILE A 5 -11.80 1.75 4.26
C ILE A 5 -10.95 2.86 3.63
N LYS A 6 -9.62 2.73 3.70
CA LYS A 6 -8.66 3.73 3.20
C LYS A 6 -8.66 3.84 1.67
N LEU A 7 -9.07 2.79 0.97
CA LEU A 7 -9.22 2.78 -0.49
C LEU A 7 -10.49 3.49 -0.93
N THR A 8 -10.44 4.18 -2.07
CA THR A 8 -11.64 4.73 -2.72
C THR A 8 -12.59 3.62 -3.16
N LYS A 9 -13.86 3.97 -3.40
CA LYS A 9 -14.84 2.98 -3.93
C LYS A 9 -14.39 2.40 -5.26
N SER A 10 -13.83 3.19 -6.17
CA SER A 10 -13.37 2.69 -7.46
C SER A 10 -12.16 1.76 -7.31
N ALA A 11 -11.23 2.02 -6.38
CA ALA A 11 -10.15 1.09 -6.05
C ALA A 11 -10.66 -0.22 -5.42
N GLN A 12 -11.65 -0.16 -4.52
CA GLN A 12 -12.26 -1.35 -3.91
C GLN A 12 -12.81 -2.31 -4.97
N HIS A 13 -13.43 -1.80 -6.05
CA HIS A 13 -13.97 -2.63 -7.14
C HIS A 13 -12.90 -3.30 -8.02
N LEU A 14 -11.66 -2.80 -7.99
CA LEU A 14 -10.54 -3.40 -8.73
C LEU A 14 -9.96 -4.63 -8.01
N LEU A 15 -10.16 -4.74 -6.70
CA LEU A 15 -9.61 -5.84 -5.91
C LEU A 15 -10.13 -7.20 -6.38
N ARG A 16 -9.25 -8.20 -6.33
CA ARG A 16 -9.52 -9.60 -6.68
C ARG A 16 -8.99 -10.52 -5.60
N CYS A 17 -9.60 -11.70 -5.48
CA CYS A 17 -9.15 -12.71 -4.54
C CYS A 17 -7.70 -13.13 -4.86
N PRO A 18 -6.75 -13.06 -3.91
CA PRO A 18 -5.36 -13.46 -4.15
C PRO A 18 -5.23 -14.94 -4.52
N ILE A 19 -6.16 -15.79 -4.05
CA ILE A 19 -6.14 -17.24 -4.27
C ILE A 19 -6.62 -17.61 -5.68
N CYS A 20 -7.85 -17.22 -6.06
CA CYS A 20 -8.49 -17.67 -7.30
C CYS A 20 -8.77 -16.56 -8.32
N LYS A 21 -8.32 -15.32 -8.04
CA LYS A 21 -8.47 -14.11 -8.87
C LYS A 21 -9.92 -13.71 -9.18
N SER A 22 -10.91 -14.36 -8.57
CA SER A 22 -12.32 -14.03 -8.73
C SER A 22 -12.69 -12.70 -8.06
N LYS A 23 -13.82 -12.12 -8.47
CA LYS A 23 -14.39 -10.93 -7.83
C LYS A 23 -14.67 -11.19 -6.35
N MET A 24 -14.62 -10.12 -5.57
CA MET A 24 -14.91 -10.15 -4.14
C MET A 24 -16.03 -9.16 -3.82
N GLU A 25 -16.82 -9.51 -2.82
CA GLU A 25 -17.85 -8.66 -2.25
C GLU A 25 -17.32 -8.04 -0.96
N LEU A 26 -17.53 -6.73 -0.81
CA LEU A 26 -17.20 -6.01 0.41
C LEU A 26 -18.36 -6.11 1.41
N THR A 27 -18.03 -6.48 2.64
CA THR A 27 -18.93 -6.39 3.80
C THR A 27 -18.43 -5.32 4.78
N ASP A 28 -19.06 -5.18 5.94
CA ASP A 28 -18.65 -4.17 6.93
C ASP A 28 -17.21 -4.34 7.44
N TYR A 29 -16.68 -5.57 7.46
CA TYR A 29 -15.40 -5.89 8.11
C TYR A 29 -14.45 -6.75 7.28
N GLU A 30 -14.86 -7.20 6.10
CA GLU A 30 -14.06 -8.11 5.28
C GLU A 30 -14.44 -8.08 3.79
N PHE A 31 -13.53 -8.56 2.95
CA PHE A 31 -13.81 -8.95 1.57
C PHE A 31 -14.04 -10.47 1.48
N LYS A 32 -15.15 -10.86 0.85
CA LYS A 32 -15.51 -12.26 0.62
C LYS A 32 -15.32 -12.62 -0.84
N CYS A 33 -14.63 -13.72 -1.13
CA CYS A 33 -14.53 -14.23 -2.49
C CYS A 33 -15.90 -14.73 -2.98
N MET A 34 -16.35 -14.24 -4.14
CA MET A 34 -17.63 -14.64 -4.74
C MET A 34 -17.57 -16.02 -5.42
N ASN A 35 -16.39 -16.64 -5.51
CA ASN A 35 -16.25 -17.97 -6.10
C ASN A 35 -16.68 -19.03 -5.10
N VAL A 36 -17.74 -19.77 -5.45
CA VAL A 36 -18.36 -20.82 -4.61
C VAL A 36 -17.42 -21.96 -4.21
N ARG A 37 -16.31 -22.16 -4.91
CA ARG A 37 -15.28 -23.15 -4.52
C ARG A 37 -14.23 -22.56 -3.60
N CYS A 38 -13.87 -21.30 -3.79
CA CYS A 38 -12.83 -20.63 -3.01
C CYS A 38 -13.36 -20.20 -1.64
N LYS A 39 -14.46 -19.44 -1.61
CA LYS A 39 -15.11 -18.91 -0.41
C LYS A 39 -14.13 -18.27 0.61
N ALA A 40 -12.98 -17.78 0.16
CA ALA A 40 -11.99 -17.18 1.04
C ALA A 40 -12.47 -15.82 1.58
N HIS A 41 -11.99 -15.50 2.78
CA HIS A 41 -12.33 -14.29 3.53
C HIS A 41 -11.06 -13.51 3.83
N PHE A 42 -11.14 -12.18 3.72
CA PHE A 42 -10.01 -11.28 3.89
C PHE A 42 -10.40 -10.12 4.81
N PRO A 43 -9.86 -10.03 6.02
CA PRO A 43 -10.29 -9.03 6.99
C PRO A 43 -9.87 -7.61 6.60
N ILE A 44 -10.57 -6.64 7.18
CA ILE A 44 -10.24 -5.22 7.12
C ILE A 44 -9.82 -4.78 8.52
N ILE A 45 -8.56 -4.40 8.66
CA ILE A 45 -7.97 -3.98 9.94
C ILE A 45 -7.64 -2.49 9.83
N GLU A 46 -8.23 -1.65 10.68
CA GLU A 46 -8.04 -0.18 10.66
C GLU A 46 -8.32 0.46 9.29
N GLY A 47 -9.32 -0.07 8.56
CA GLY A 47 -9.67 0.37 7.22
C GLY A 47 -8.73 -0.13 6.11
N ILE A 48 -7.78 -1.02 6.42
CA ILE A 48 -6.83 -1.62 5.47
C ILE A 48 -7.26 -3.06 5.18
N PRO A 49 -7.61 -3.41 3.92
CA PRO A 49 -7.85 -4.79 3.54
C PRO A 49 -6.56 -5.61 3.59
N ILE A 50 -6.62 -6.82 4.14
CA ILE A 50 -5.49 -7.76 4.24
C ILE A 50 -5.72 -8.91 3.24
N LEU A 51 -5.15 -8.79 2.04
CA LEU A 51 -5.31 -9.76 0.95
C LEU A 51 -4.08 -10.68 0.85
N VAL A 52 -3.97 -11.63 1.76
CA VAL A 52 -2.85 -12.58 1.83
C VAL A 52 -3.33 -13.99 1.47
N ASN A 53 -2.57 -14.71 0.64
CA ASN A 53 -2.84 -16.14 0.41
C ASN A 53 -2.11 -17.01 1.43
N GLU A 54 -2.78 -17.38 2.53
CA GLU A 54 -2.27 -18.25 3.61
C GLU A 54 -1.59 -19.56 3.14
N THR A 55 -1.94 -20.06 1.95
CA THR A 55 -1.38 -21.33 1.44
C THR A 55 -0.07 -21.16 0.69
N SER A 56 0.25 -19.97 0.22
CA SER A 56 1.44 -19.69 -0.61
C SER A 56 2.28 -18.52 -0.12
N SER A 57 1.77 -17.75 0.83
CA SER A 57 2.46 -16.62 1.43
C SER A 57 3.43 -17.06 2.52
N ILE A 58 4.47 -16.25 2.73
CA ILE A 58 5.28 -16.30 3.94
C ILE A 58 4.66 -15.53 5.11
N PHE A 59 3.58 -14.78 4.85
CA PHE A 59 2.81 -14.04 5.84
C PHE A 59 1.52 -14.77 6.17
N SER A 60 1.06 -14.66 7.41
CA SER A 60 -0.31 -15.04 7.79
C SER A 60 -1.15 -13.81 8.10
N ILE A 61 -2.45 -13.88 7.83
CA ILE A 61 -3.45 -12.90 8.26
C ILE A 61 -3.37 -12.72 9.78
N GLU A 62 -3.12 -13.80 10.52
CA GLU A 62 -2.95 -13.81 11.97
C GLU A 62 -1.78 -12.92 12.44
N ASP A 63 -0.71 -12.79 11.66
CA ASP A 63 0.40 -11.88 11.99
C ASP A 63 -0.05 -10.41 11.97
N PHE A 64 -0.98 -10.05 11.08
CA PHE A 64 -1.55 -8.71 11.01
C PHE A 64 -2.61 -8.46 12.09
N ILE A 65 -3.42 -9.47 12.41
CA ILE A 65 -4.40 -9.41 13.52
C ILE A 65 -3.66 -9.16 14.84
N ASN A 66 -2.61 -9.93 15.11
CA ASN A 66 -1.82 -9.80 16.35
C ASN A 66 -0.80 -8.67 16.33
N ARG A 67 -0.73 -7.88 15.25
CA ARG A 67 0.27 -6.81 15.06
C ARG A 67 1.70 -7.29 15.30
N LYS A 68 2.03 -8.51 14.88
CA LYS A 68 3.42 -8.93 14.88
C LYS A 68 4.18 -7.98 13.97
N THR A 69 5.37 -7.58 14.41
CA THR A 69 6.20 -6.65 13.65
C THR A 69 6.68 -7.37 12.39
N THR A 70 5.96 -7.21 11.27
CA THR A 70 6.24 -8.00 10.08
C THR A 70 7.56 -7.61 9.43
N PHE A 71 7.99 -6.33 9.47
CA PHE A 71 9.34 -5.91 9.02
C PHE A 71 9.95 -4.68 9.71
N PHE A 72 9.20 -3.92 10.50
CA PHE A 72 9.75 -2.72 11.17
C PHE A 72 10.60 -3.09 12.38
N ARG A 73 11.86 -3.48 12.17
CA ARG A 73 12.85 -3.51 13.25
C ARG A 73 13.04 -2.08 13.72
N SER A 74 12.64 -1.76 14.96
CA SER A 74 12.87 -0.41 15.50
C SER A 74 14.36 -0.12 15.40
N SER A 75 14.72 0.92 14.66
CA SER A 75 16.11 1.31 14.53
C SER A 75 16.57 1.80 15.90
N SER A 76 17.46 1.05 16.56
CA SER A 76 18.12 1.47 17.79
C SER A 76 18.73 2.87 17.59
N LYS A 77 18.42 3.81 18.50
CA LYS A 77 18.88 5.21 18.48
C LYS A 77 20.41 5.41 18.40
N ILE A 78 21.17 4.33 18.48
CA ILE A 78 22.64 4.32 18.61
C ILE A 78 23.36 4.37 17.25
N LYS A 79 22.69 4.05 16.12
CA LYS A 79 23.32 4.07 14.78
C LYS A 79 23.35 5.46 14.10
N GLY A 80 22.78 6.49 14.72
CA GLY A 80 22.65 7.83 14.10
C GLY A 80 23.90 8.70 14.09
N PHE A 81 24.96 8.35 14.85
CA PHE A 81 26.06 9.29 15.11
C PHE A 81 27.26 9.17 14.15
N VAL A 82 27.34 8.15 13.30
CA VAL A 82 28.53 7.87 12.47
C VAL A 82 28.30 8.12 10.95
N GLY A 83 27.19 8.75 10.56
CA GLY A 83 26.83 8.94 9.14
C GLY A 83 27.04 10.35 8.56
N GLY A 84 27.51 11.32 9.35
CA GLY A 84 27.37 12.75 9.03
C GLY A 84 28.35 13.37 8.03
N LEU A 85 29.32 12.60 7.48
CA LEU A 85 30.42 13.16 6.68
C LEU A 85 30.55 12.62 5.25
N LEU A 86 29.66 11.71 4.83
CA LEU A 86 29.57 11.28 3.44
C LEU A 86 28.27 11.84 2.86
N PRO A 87 28.28 12.41 1.63
CA PRO A 87 27.01 12.66 0.93
C PRO A 87 26.29 11.32 0.88
N ALA A 88 25.10 11.29 1.47
CA ALA A 88 24.34 10.06 1.51
C ALA A 88 24.13 9.61 0.06
N ILE A 89 24.44 8.33 -0.24
CA ILE A 89 24.37 7.68 -1.57
C ILE A 89 22.98 7.84 -2.23
N ASP A 90 22.05 8.39 -1.47
CA ASP A 90 20.63 8.38 -1.63
C ASP A 90 20.08 9.80 -1.94
N CYS A 91 20.98 10.78 -2.14
CA CYS A 91 20.69 12.10 -2.68
C CYS A 91 20.13 12.00 -4.10
N ASN A 92 18.82 11.74 -4.20
CA ASN A 92 18.09 11.70 -5.47
C ASN A 92 17.77 13.13 -5.92
N VAL A 93 18.80 13.85 -6.38
CA VAL A 93 18.70 15.26 -6.82
C VAL A 93 17.69 15.42 -7.97
N LYS A 94 17.50 14.39 -8.78
CA LYS A 94 16.53 14.37 -9.89
C LYS A 94 15.11 13.95 -9.49
N ALA A 95 14.88 13.53 -8.23
CA ALA A 95 13.59 12.99 -7.81
C ALA A 95 12.44 13.95 -8.12
N LYS A 96 12.59 15.22 -7.72
CA LYS A 96 11.58 16.25 -7.91
C LYS A 96 11.18 16.38 -9.38
N THR A 97 12.15 16.62 -10.26
CA THR A 97 11.91 16.80 -11.70
C THR A 97 11.33 15.54 -12.34
N ASN A 98 11.77 14.35 -11.93
CA ASN A 98 11.22 13.09 -12.44
C ASN A 98 9.75 12.90 -12.02
N TYR A 99 9.41 13.22 -10.77
CA TYR A 99 8.04 13.12 -10.28
C TYR A 99 7.11 14.18 -10.91
N GLU A 100 7.61 15.40 -11.12
CA GLU A 100 6.90 16.44 -11.89
C GLU A 100 6.62 15.97 -13.32
N LYS A 101 7.63 15.42 -14.00
CA LYS A 101 7.46 14.91 -15.35
C LYS A 101 6.51 13.72 -15.41
N PHE A 102 6.58 12.83 -14.42
CA PHE A 102 5.67 11.69 -14.32
C PHE A 102 4.23 12.15 -14.12
N ALA A 103 4.00 13.15 -13.26
CA ALA A 103 2.69 13.76 -13.06
C ALA A 103 2.12 14.32 -14.38
N GLU A 104 2.93 15.07 -15.12
CA GLU A 104 2.55 15.63 -16.43
C GLU A 104 2.14 14.53 -17.42
N LEU A 105 2.93 13.46 -17.52
CA LEU A 105 2.66 12.34 -18.43
C LEU A 105 1.36 11.60 -18.06
N LEU A 106 1.13 11.36 -16.78
CA LEU A 106 -0.11 10.72 -16.31
C LEU A 106 -1.34 11.57 -16.63
N LEU A 107 -1.30 12.86 -16.29
CA LEU A 107 -2.42 13.78 -16.47
C LEU A 107 -2.71 14.10 -17.94
N LYS A 108 -1.70 14.03 -18.81
CA LYS A 108 -1.89 14.14 -20.26
C LYS A 108 -2.67 12.95 -20.84
N GLY A 109 -2.49 11.76 -20.27
CA GLY A 109 -3.14 10.53 -20.75
C GLY A 109 -4.51 10.26 -20.13
N ASN A 110 -4.76 10.76 -18.93
CA ASN A 110 -6.01 10.57 -18.19
C ASN A 110 -6.18 11.69 -17.16
N GLU A 111 -7.35 12.33 -17.11
CA GLU A 111 -7.65 13.41 -16.15
C GLU A 111 -7.63 12.94 -14.69
N ASN A 112 -7.94 11.66 -14.43
CA ASN A 112 -8.01 11.07 -13.10
C ASN A 112 -7.27 9.72 -13.07
N PRO A 113 -5.93 9.71 -13.21
CA PRO A 113 -5.14 8.49 -13.29
C PRO A 113 -5.07 7.79 -11.93
N LYS A 114 -5.06 6.46 -11.95
CA LYS A 114 -4.81 5.62 -10.77
C LYS A 114 -3.39 5.09 -10.81
N VAL A 115 -2.65 5.24 -9.71
CA VAL A 115 -1.27 4.77 -9.56
C VAL A 115 -1.19 3.78 -8.41
N LEU A 116 -0.82 2.54 -8.70
CA LEU A 116 -0.49 1.55 -7.68
C LEU A 116 0.96 1.76 -7.22
N VAL A 117 1.16 1.96 -5.93
CA VAL A 117 2.48 2.02 -5.30
C VAL A 117 2.71 0.72 -4.56
N VAL A 118 3.82 0.04 -4.87
CA VAL A 118 4.24 -1.21 -4.21
C VAL A 118 5.37 -0.88 -3.23
N GLY A 119 5.20 -1.25 -1.96
CA GLY A 119 6.10 -0.83 -0.88
C GLY A 119 5.80 0.61 -0.40
N GLY A 120 4.51 0.97 -0.37
CA GLY A 120 4.02 2.32 -0.09
C GLY A 120 4.01 2.74 1.38
N SER A 121 4.58 1.95 2.31
CA SER A 121 4.55 2.27 3.75
C SER A 121 5.15 3.63 4.09
N MET A 122 6.18 4.09 3.37
CA MET A 122 6.90 5.33 3.63
C MET A 122 7.02 6.20 2.37
N VAL A 123 7.00 7.53 2.55
CA VAL A 123 7.19 8.47 1.43
C VAL A 123 8.63 8.44 0.94
N GLY A 124 8.81 8.08 -0.33
CA GLY A 124 10.11 8.20 -0.99
C GLY A 124 10.56 9.66 -1.14
N ARG A 125 11.87 9.91 -1.07
CA ARG A 125 12.42 11.27 -1.28
C ARG A 125 11.96 11.86 -2.61
N GLY A 126 11.44 13.09 -2.56
CA GLY A 126 10.97 13.85 -3.72
C GLY A 126 9.55 13.51 -4.19
N MET A 127 8.95 12.43 -3.68
CA MET A 127 7.61 11.98 -4.08
C MET A 127 6.51 12.95 -3.59
N GLN A 128 6.82 13.83 -2.64
CA GLN A 128 5.88 14.83 -2.11
C GLN A 128 5.22 15.66 -3.22
N VAL A 129 5.97 15.96 -4.28
CA VAL A 129 5.49 16.80 -5.37
C VAL A 129 4.36 16.13 -6.16
N ILE A 130 4.51 14.85 -6.52
CA ILE A 130 3.44 14.15 -7.24
C ILE A 130 2.26 13.82 -6.31
N LEU A 131 2.55 13.51 -5.04
CA LEU A 131 1.52 13.20 -4.04
C LEU A 131 0.64 14.39 -3.68
N SER A 132 1.10 15.62 -3.95
CA SER A 132 0.28 16.83 -3.79
C SER A 132 -0.74 17.04 -4.92
N SER A 133 -0.71 16.23 -5.98
CA SER A 133 -1.67 16.33 -7.08
C SER A 133 -3.01 15.66 -6.72
N PRO A 134 -4.10 16.42 -6.54
CA PRO A 134 -5.39 15.85 -6.11
C PRO A 134 -6.09 15.03 -7.21
N SER A 135 -5.69 15.22 -8.47
CA SER A 135 -6.25 14.50 -9.62
C SER A 135 -5.72 13.07 -9.73
N ILE A 136 -4.57 12.78 -9.11
CA ILE A 136 -3.94 11.45 -9.16
C ILE A 136 -4.37 10.64 -7.94
N GLU A 137 -5.02 9.51 -8.16
CA GLU A 137 -5.37 8.59 -7.09
C GLU A 137 -4.24 7.60 -6.85
N PHE A 138 -3.66 7.63 -5.65
CA PHE A 138 -2.65 6.68 -5.22
C PHE A 138 -3.26 5.52 -4.43
N ILE A 139 -2.96 4.29 -4.86
CA ILE A 139 -3.28 3.05 -4.15
C ILE A 139 -1.99 2.55 -3.53
N GLU A 140 -1.82 2.83 -2.24
CA GLU A 140 -0.59 2.52 -1.49
C GLU A 140 -0.66 1.09 -0.94
N SER A 141 0.08 0.17 -1.56
CA SER A 141 0.15 -1.24 -1.16
C SER A 141 1.49 -1.58 -0.51
N ASP A 142 1.47 -2.47 0.47
CA ASP A 142 2.65 -2.97 1.17
C ASP A 142 2.38 -4.38 1.71
N VAL A 143 3.40 -5.07 2.22
CA VAL A 143 3.27 -6.32 3.00
C VAL A 143 3.22 -6.05 4.50
N SER A 144 3.14 -4.77 4.90
CA SER A 144 3.21 -4.33 6.28
C SER A 144 2.36 -3.08 6.55
N PHE A 145 2.00 -2.89 7.83
CA PHE A 145 1.38 -1.64 8.25
C PHE A 145 2.37 -0.48 8.12
N GLY A 146 1.88 0.64 7.61
CA GLY A 146 2.62 1.89 7.50
C GLY A 146 1.67 3.08 7.50
N PRO A 147 2.19 4.30 7.73
CA PRO A 147 1.37 5.51 7.78
C PRO A 147 0.56 5.74 6.49
N ARG A 148 1.04 5.24 5.36
CA ARG A 148 0.39 5.38 4.05
C ARG A 148 -0.26 4.12 3.51
N THR A 149 0.04 2.95 4.09
CA THR A 149 -0.51 1.68 3.61
C THR A 149 -2.05 1.72 3.64
N ALA A 150 -2.64 1.51 2.46
CA ALA A 150 -4.08 1.45 2.23
C ALA A 150 -4.55 0.05 1.81
N LEU A 151 -3.62 -0.82 1.41
CA LEU A 151 -3.83 -2.22 1.07
C LEU A 151 -2.64 -3.05 1.57
N ILE A 152 -2.89 -4.16 2.26
CA ILE A 152 -1.85 -5.16 2.54
C ILE A 152 -2.06 -6.35 1.61
N CYS A 153 -1.04 -6.72 0.84
CA CYS A 153 -1.10 -7.84 -0.11
C CYS A 153 0.29 -8.36 -0.47
N ASP A 154 0.35 -9.60 -0.96
CA ASP A 154 1.56 -10.31 -1.41
C ASP A 154 1.42 -10.99 -2.78
#